data_AF-A0A955BX72-F1
#
_entry.id   AF-A0A955BX72-F1
#
_cell.length_a   1.000
_cell.length_b   1.000
_cell.length_c   1.000
_cell.angle_alpha   90.00
_cell.angle_beta   90.00
_cell.angle_gamma   90.00
#
_symmetry.space_group_name_H-M   'P 1'
#
loop_
_entity.id
_entity.type
_entity.pdbx_description
1 polymer ?
#
loop_
_entity_poly.entity_id
_entity_poly.type
_entity_poly.pdbx_seq_one_letter_code
_entity_poly.pdbx_strand_id
1 'polypeptide(L)'
;MNSERTLLSTAAALLAIAGSAAAQLPPLPPMTNGDGNPANNGMKHALVSFEGAGLAVHVAQPPASPVTMTSGVGRSYDAPFDLLEGRYFNSQHGWLPEGILVPPTGADVWIKRVSASAPTGASFRVYEGGMGNGMANWSVQEVYAADGDAWKWDREMQHDLFVADLPGRYSMTFEVYLGDATTGAPLSQYGSATTTLRFTTPVPEPTTSLLALATVAGLLGSRRGNRR
;
A
#
# COMPACT_ATOMS: atom_id res chain seq x y z
N MET A 1 53.99 -16.74 48.00
CA MET A 1 53.76 -15.37 47.51
C MET A 1 52.75 -15.45 46.38
N ASN A 2 51.51 -15.13 46.72
CA ASN A 2 50.33 -15.19 45.87
C ASN A 2 50.33 -14.00 44.91
N SER A 3 49.99 -14.23 43.64
CA SER A 3 49.35 -13.19 42.83
C SER A 3 48.51 -13.83 41.74
N GLU A 4 47.31 -14.24 42.13
CA GLU A 4 46.15 -14.37 41.26
C GLU A 4 45.75 -12.97 40.79
N ARG A 5 45.67 -12.74 39.48
CA ARG A 5 44.86 -11.64 38.91
C ARG A 5 44.17 -12.11 37.63
N THR A 6 43.08 -12.82 37.85
CA THR A 6 41.76 -12.65 37.20
C THR A 6 41.72 -11.60 36.09
N LEU A 7 41.81 -12.05 34.83
CA LEU A 7 41.47 -11.21 33.67
C LEU A 7 39.96 -11.32 33.45
N LEU A 8 39.29 -10.23 33.81
CA LEU A 8 37.85 -10.04 33.70
C LEU A 8 37.33 -10.31 32.28
N SER A 9 36.38 -11.25 32.23
CA SER A 9 35.38 -11.40 31.17
C SER A 9 34.78 -10.05 30.80
N THR A 10 35.04 -9.56 29.59
CA THR A 10 34.31 -8.40 29.06
C THR A 10 32.99 -8.92 28.48
N ALA A 11 31.96 -8.83 29.30
CA ALA A 11 30.59 -9.17 28.94
C ALA A 11 30.18 -8.45 27.64
N ALA A 12 29.82 -9.24 26.63
CA ALA A 12 29.07 -8.76 25.47
C ALA A 12 27.63 -8.47 25.92
N ALA A 13 27.39 -7.24 26.36
CA ALA A 13 26.03 -6.74 26.50
C ALA A 13 25.51 -6.42 25.08
N LEU A 14 24.99 -7.43 24.38
CA LEU A 14 24.05 -7.20 23.29
C LEU A 14 22.78 -6.65 23.93
N LEU A 15 22.66 -5.34 23.92
CA LEU A 15 21.45 -4.64 24.33
C LEU A 15 20.37 -4.93 23.26
N ALA A 16 19.66 -6.05 23.41
CA ALA A 16 18.42 -6.28 22.70
C ALA A 16 17.39 -5.31 23.28
N ILE A 17 17.29 -4.12 22.70
CA ILE A 17 16.16 -3.22 22.93
C ILE A 17 14.97 -3.86 22.22
N ALA A 18 14.35 -4.85 22.87
CA ALA A 18 12.99 -5.24 22.55
C ALA A 18 12.09 -4.11 23.09
N GLY A 19 11.98 -3.04 22.32
CA GLY A 19 10.95 -2.05 22.56
C GLY A 19 9.61 -2.75 22.40
N SER A 20 8.83 -2.81 23.48
CA SER A 20 7.41 -3.09 23.39
C SER A 20 6.79 -1.99 22.54
N ALA A 21 6.69 -2.21 21.24
CA ALA A 21 5.85 -1.39 20.39
C ALA A 21 4.43 -1.60 20.92
N ALA A 22 3.90 -0.62 21.64
CA ALA A 22 2.47 -0.58 21.90
C ALA A 22 1.80 -0.69 20.53
N ALA A 23 0.80 -1.56 20.39
CA ALA A 23 -0.07 -1.57 19.24
C ALA A 23 -0.61 -0.14 19.10
N GLN A 24 -0.08 0.56 18.11
CA GLN A 24 -0.59 1.85 17.75
C GLN A 24 -1.69 1.47 16.78
N LEU A 25 -2.96 1.77 17.09
CA LEU A 25 -3.89 2.08 16.01
C LEU A 25 -3.10 3.07 15.18
N PRO A 26 -2.60 2.69 13.99
CA PRO A 26 -1.83 3.62 13.20
C PRO A 26 -2.62 4.93 13.18
N PRO A 27 -1.98 6.11 13.15
CA PRO A 27 -2.60 7.12 12.33
C PRO A 27 -2.66 6.46 10.96
N LEU A 28 -3.77 5.79 10.62
CA LEU A 28 -4.10 5.54 9.23
C LEU A 28 -4.43 6.93 8.75
N PRO A 29 -3.43 7.65 8.21
CA PRO A 29 -3.61 9.06 8.07
C PRO A 29 -4.52 9.19 6.84
N PRO A 30 -5.48 10.13 6.85
CA PRO A 30 -6.46 10.27 5.79
C PRO A 30 -5.76 10.36 4.43
N MET A 31 -5.83 9.30 3.62
CA MET A 31 -5.35 9.26 2.23
C MET A 31 -3.93 9.83 2.08
N THR A 32 -3.00 9.26 2.84
CA THR A 32 -1.63 9.78 3.00
C THR A 32 -0.66 9.03 2.10
N ASN A 33 0.27 9.73 1.49
CA ASN A 33 1.38 9.11 0.79
C ASN A 33 2.47 8.64 1.78
N GLY A 34 3.37 7.78 1.33
CA GLY A 34 4.57 7.41 2.07
C GLY A 34 5.83 8.20 1.73
N ASP A 35 5.72 9.33 1.01
CA ASP A 35 6.88 10.16 0.63
C ASP A 35 7.27 11.21 1.69
N GLY A 36 6.46 11.36 2.74
CA GLY A 36 6.73 12.28 3.85
C GLY A 36 6.43 13.75 3.54
N ASN A 37 5.90 14.07 2.35
CA ASN A 37 5.43 15.40 1.99
C ASN A 37 3.90 15.50 2.16
N PRO A 38 3.41 16.27 3.15
CA PRO A 38 1.97 16.45 3.36
C PRO A 38 1.23 17.05 2.16
N ALA A 39 1.92 17.79 1.28
CA ALA A 39 1.31 18.36 0.08
C ALA A 39 0.90 17.30 -0.96
N ASN A 40 1.49 16.10 -0.89
CA ASN A 40 1.15 14.98 -1.74
C ASN A 40 0.05 14.09 -1.12
N ASN A 41 -0.48 14.46 0.06
CA ASN A 41 -1.62 13.77 0.66
C ASN A 41 -2.90 14.09 -0.11
N GLY A 42 -3.94 13.33 0.17
CA GLY A 42 -5.26 13.51 -0.41
C GLY A 42 -5.63 12.40 -1.38
N MET A 43 -6.91 12.40 -1.72
CA MET A 43 -7.54 11.43 -2.60
C MET A 43 -7.14 11.63 -4.05
N LYS A 44 -6.92 10.53 -4.74
CA LYS A 44 -6.77 10.40 -6.18
C LYS A 44 -7.96 9.59 -6.67
N HIS A 45 -8.83 10.21 -7.45
CA HIS A 45 -10.03 9.52 -7.92
C HIS A 45 -9.88 9.08 -9.37
N ALA A 46 -10.20 7.81 -9.65
CA ALA A 46 -10.61 7.36 -10.96
C ALA A 46 -12.09 7.71 -11.14
N LEU A 47 -12.31 8.82 -11.82
CA LEU A 47 -13.61 9.39 -12.15
C LEU A 47 -14.27 8.56 -13.25
N VAL A 48 -15.46 8.03 -12.99
CA VAL A 48 -16.21 7.18 -13.93
C VAL A 48 -17.46 7.91 -14.42
N SER A 49 -17.57 8.11 -15.73
CA SER A 49 -18.71 8.76 -16.38
C SER A 49 -19.22 7.94 -17.58
N PHE A 50 -20.43 8.24 -18.04
CA PHE A 50 -20.90 7.79 -19.35
C PHE A 50 -20.32 8.67 -20.46
N GLU A 51 -19.87 8.03 -21.54
CA GLU A 51 -19.49 8.69 -22.79
C GLU A 51 -20.23 8.00 -23.95
N GLY A 52 -21.36 8.59 -24.35
CA GLY A 52 -22.26 7.98 -25.34
C GLY A 52 -22.82 6.64 -24.85
N ALA A 53 -22.53 5.56 -25.57
CA ALA A 53 -22.88 4.19 -25.18
C ALA A 53 -21.72 3.48 -24.45
N GLY A 54 -20.69 4.18 -24.01
CA GLY A 54 -19.57 3.60 -23.27
C GLY A 54 -19.41 4.22 -21.88
N LEU A 55 -18.46 3.68 -21.13
CA LEU A 55 -17.91 4.35 -19.95
C LEU A 55 -16.60 5.04 -20.31
N ALA A 56 -16.31 6.11 -19.60
CA ALA A 56 -15.02 6.78 -19.58
C ALA A 56 -14.44 6.72 -18.17
N VAL A 57 -13.11 6.66 -18.08
CA VAL A 57 -12.38 6.73 -16.81
C VAL A 57 -11.31 7.80 -16.91
N HIS A 58 -11.36 8.77 -15.99
CA HIS A 58 -10.38 9.84 -15.91
C HIS A 58 -9.74 9.87 -14.51
N VAL A 59 -8.42 9.80 -14.42
CA VAL A 59 -7.73 9.89 -13.12
C VAL A 59 -7.43 11.36 -12.80
N ALA A 60 -8.05 11.90 -11.76
CA ALA A 60 -7.99 13.32 -11.43
C ALA A 60 -6.58 13.79 -11.01
N GLN A 61 -6.03 14.75 -11.78
CA GLN A 61 -4.94 15.74 -11.55
C GLN A 61 -3.61 15.29 -10.87
N PRO A 62 -2.46 15.93 -11.22
CA PRO A 62 -1.13 15.40 -10.90
C PRO A 62 -0.59 15.71 -9.47
N PRO A 63 0.34 14.87 -8.95
CA PRO A 63 0.65 13.55 -9.48
C PRO A 63 -0.50 12.60 -9.12
N ALA A 64 -1.17 12.08 -10.14
CA ALA A 64 -2.20 11.07 -9.99
C ALA A 64 -1.55 9.69 -9.80
N SER A 65 -0.34 9.50 -10.34
CA SER A 65 0.35 8.23 -10.47
C SER A 65 1.79 8.46 -11.00
N PRO A 66 2.84 7.78 -10.49
CA PRO A 66 2.79 6.86 -9.36
C PRO A 66 2.60 7.59 -8.03
N VAL A 67 1.97 6.92 -7.07
CA VAL A 67 1.91 7.37 -5.66
C VAL A 67 2.89 6.58 -4.80
N THR A 68 3.42 7.21 -3.77
CA THR A 68 4.33 6.54 -2.83
C THR A 68 3.54 5.81 -1.76
N MET A 69 3.83 4.52 -1.56
CA MET A 69 3.21 3.68 -0.54
C MET A 69 3.81 3.97 0.84
N THR A 70 3.02 3.90 1.89
CA THR A 70 3.48 3.96 3.29
C THR A 70 4.13 2.63 3.68
N SER A 71 5.19 2.68 4.49
CA SER A 71 5.84 1.50 5.05
C SER A 71 5.21 1.10 6.40
N GLY A 72 4.74 -0.15 6.49
CA GLY A 72 4.35 -0.84 7.72
C GLY A 72 5.50 -1.61 8.39
N VAL A 73 6.73 -1.53 7.86
CA VAL A 73 7.90 -2.21 8.45
C VAL A 73 8.20 -1.65 9.84
N GLY A 74 8.33 -2.55 10.82
CA GLY A 74 8.59 -2.19 12.21
C GLY A 74 7.39 -1.55 12.93
N ARG A 75 6.20 -1.63 12.34
CA ARG A 75 4.94 -1.16 12.94
C ARG A 75 4.05 -2.34 13.28
N SER A 76 3.26 -2.17 14.33
CA SER A 76 2.23 -3.12 14.76
C SER A 76 0.86 -2.50 14.59
N TYR A 77 -0.10 -3.29 14.14
CA TYR A 77 -1.46 -2.87 13.82
C TYR A 77 -2.46 -3.81 14.49
N ASP A 78 -3.55 -3.27 15.04
CA ASP A 78 -4.65 -4.10 15.51
C ASP A 78 -5.50 -4.61 14.35
N ALA A 79 -6.20 -5.72 14.56
CA ALA A 79 -7.20 -6.21 13.61
C ALA A 79 -8.28 -5.13 13.34
N PRO A 80 -8.73 -4.99 12.07
CA PRO A 80 -8.43 -5.84 10.93
C PRO A 80 -7.22 -5.40 10.08
N PHE A 81 -6.37 -4.49 10.59
CA PHE A 81 -5.27 -3.88 9.85
C PHE A 81 -3.90 -4.54 10.09
N ASP A 82 -3.87 -5.63 10.87
CA ASP A 82 -2.68 -6.47 11.11
C ASP A 82 -2.06 -7.00 9.80
N LEU A 83 -2.84 -7.11 8.72
CA LEU A 83 -2.33 -7.43 7.38
C LEU A 83 -1.32 -6.41 6.82
N LEU A 84 -1.26 -5.20 7.37
CA LEU A 84 -0.31 -4.15 6.97
C LEU A 84 1.06 -4.28 7.64
N GLU A 85 1.18 -5.12 8.66
CA GLU A 85 2.44 -5.36 9.38
C GLU A 85 3.53 -5.86 8.45
N GLY A 86 4.66 -5.15 8.42
CA GLY A 86 5.79 -5.52 7.56
C GLY A 86 5.57 -5.29 6.06
N ARG A 87 4.44 -4.69 5.65
CA ARG A 87 4.08 -4.48 4.24
C ARG A 87 4.07 -3.01 3.86
N TYR A 88 4.03 -2.74 2.57
CA TYR A 88 3.82 -1.41 2.01
C TYR A 88 2.35 -1.24 1.62
N PHE A 89 1.75 -0.08 1.88
CA PHE A 89 0.34 0.13 1.57
C PHE A 89 0.01 1.55 1.11
N ASN A 90 -1.06 1.71 0.32
CA ASN A 90 -1.59 3.01 -0.09
C ASN A 90 -3.11 2.92 -0.24
N SER A 91 -3.82 3.96 0.18
CA SER A 91 -5.28 4.08 0.05
C SER A 91 -5.69 5.44 -0.52
N GLN A 92 -4.82 6.04 -1.33
CA GLN A 92 -5.11 7.33 -1.97
C GLN A 92 -6.00 7.16 -3.19
N HIS A 93 -5.94 6.01 -3.87
CA HIS A 93 -6.74 5.76 -5.07
C HIS A 93 -8.13 5.24 -4.72
N GLY A 94 -9.14 5.87 -5.32
CA GLY A 94 -10.52 5.44 -5.20
C GLY A 94 -11.35 5.66 -6.45
N TRP A 95 -12.51 5.03 -6.49
CA TRP A 95 -13.53 5.12 -7.52
C TRP A 95 -14.57 6.16 -7.12
N LEU A 96 -14.95 7.02 -8.07
CA LEU A 96 -15.94 8.07 -7.84
C LEU A 96 -16.74 8.31 -9.12
N PRO A 97 -18.09 8.34 -9.07
CA PRO A 97 -18.87 8.74 -10.23
C PRO A 97 -18.58 10.20 -10.57
N GLU A 98 -18.36 10.48 -11.86
CA GLU A 98 -18.28 11.83 -12.39
C GLU A 98 -19.67 12.27 -12.84
N GLY A 99 -20.38 12.91 -11.92
CA GLY A 99 -21.77 13.31 -12.14
C GLY A 99 -22.75 12.18 -11.86
N ILE A 100 -23.78 12.06 -12.71
CA ILE A 100 -24.86 11.09 -12.53
C ILE A 100 -24.55 9.81 -13.32
N LEU A 101 -24.34 8.71 -12.61
CA LEU A 101 -24.08 7.39 -13.20
C LEU A 101 -25.27 6.45 -12.91
N VAL A 102 -26.22 6.41 -13.85
CA VAL A 102 -27.43 5.56 -13.76
C VAL A 102 -27.37 4.49 -14.87
N PRO A 103 -26.98 3.25 -14.54
CA PRO A 103 -27.02 2.15 -15.49
C PRO A 103 -28.45 1.87 -16.00
N PRO A 104 -28.58 1.36 -17.23
CA PRO A 104 -29.85 0.82 -17.73
C PRO A 104 -30.42 -0.27 -16.82
N THR A 105 -31.73 -0.50 -16.89
CA THR A 105 -32.38 -1.60 -16.16
C THR A 105 -31.72 -2.94 -16.47
N GLY A 106 -31.33 -3.67 -15.42
CA GLY A 106 -30.66 -4.97 -15.55
C GLY A 106 -29.15 -4.88 -15.77
N ALA A 107 -28.57 -3.67 -15.83
CA ALA A 107 -27.14 -3.44 -15.90
C ALA A 107 -26.60 -2.87 -14.58
N ASP A 108 -25.32 -3.10 -14.30
CA ASP A 108 -24.58 -2.44 -13.24
C ASP A 108 -23.15 -2.12 -13.69
N VAL A 109 -22.43 -1.32 -12.91
CA VAL A 109 -21.03 -0.97 -13.20
C VAL A 109 -20.12 -1.99 -12.53
N TRP A 110 -19.23 -2.57 -13.34
CA TRP A 110 -18.26 -3.55 -12.88
C TRP A 110 -16.85 -3.02 -13.12
N ILE A 111 -15.97 -3.31 -12.16
CA ILE A 111 -14.55 -2.97 -12.22
C ILE A 111 -13.80 -4.29 -12.19
N LYS A 112 -13.04 -4.56 -13.25
CA LYS A 112 -12.29 -5.80 -13.43
C LYS A 112 -10.80 -5.54 -13.40
N ARG A 113 -10.06 -6.36 -12.66
CA ARG A 113 -8.61 -6.37 -12.71
C ARG A 113 -8.17 -7.03 -14.02
N VAL A 114 -7.52 -6.26 -14.89
CA VAL A 114 -7.02 -6.76 -16.18
C VAL A 114 -5.63 -7.34 -16.04
N SER A 115 -4.75 -6.63 -15.32
CA SER A 115 -3.38 -7.06 -15.10
C SER A 115 -2.76 -6.40 -13.88
N ALA A 116 -1.80 -7.09 -13.27
CA ALA A 116 -0.95 -6.53 -12.23
C ALA A 116 0.54 -6.70 -12.60
N SER A 117 1.35 -5.68 -12.31
CA SER A 117 2.81 -5.72 -12.41
C SER A 117 3.41 -5.51 -11.03
N ALA A 118 4.35 -6.38 -10.68
CA ALA A 118 5.07 -6.38 -9.41
C ALA A 118 6.52 -6.82 -9.63
N PRO A 119 7.45 -6.49 -8.71
CA PRO A 119 8.78 -7.08 -8.70
C PRO A 119 8.74 -8.61 -8.63
N THR A 120 9.78 -9.27 -9.14
CA THR A 120 9.90 -10.72 -9.07
C THR A 120 9.82 -11.22 -7.63
N GLY A 121 8.91 -12.15 -7.35
CA GLY A 121 8.70 -12.73 -6.03
C GLY A 121 7.86 -11.88 -5.08
N ALA A 122 7.37 -10.72 -5.52
CA ALA A 122 6.47 -9.88 -4.74
C ALA A 122 5.00 -10.22 -4.99
N SER A 123 4.16 -9.96 -4.01
CA SER A 123 2.71 -9.89 -4.13
C SER A 123 2.22 -8.44 -4.16
N PHE A 124 1.15 -8.22 -4.92
CA PHE A 124 0.43 -6.95 -4.96
C PHE A 124 -1.06 -7.24 -4.92
N ARG A 125 -1.73 -6.73 -3.89
CA ARG A 125 -3.10 -7.09 -3.49
C ARG A 125 -3.93 -5.83 -3.29
N VAL A 126 -5.24 -5.96 -3.45
CA VAL A 126 -6.21 -4.87 -3.26
C VAL A 126 -7.27 -5.34 -2.30
N TYR A 127 -7.48 -4.54 -1.26
CA TYR A 127 -8.49 -4.77 -0.25
C TYR A 127 -9.49 -3.62 -0.25
N GLU A 128 -10.69 -3.91 0.20
CA GLU A 128 -11.76 -2.93 0.37
C GLU A 128 -11.36 -1.90 1.46
N GLY A 129 -11.50 -0.60 1.15
CA GLY A 129 -11.06 0.52 1.99
C GLY A 129 -12.11 1.64 2.17
N GLY A 130 -13.39 1.29 2.12
CA GLY A 130 -14.58 2.11 2.38
C GLY A 130 -14.60 3.53 1.76
N MET A 131 -15.38 4.40 2.39
CA MET A 131 -15.47 5.84 2.03
C MET A 131 -14.27 6.67 2.52
N GLY A 132 -13.04 6.22 2.28
CA GLY A 132 -11.82 6.94 2.65
C GLY A 132 -11.67 7.11 4.17
N ASN A 133 -12.05 8.27 4.73
CA ASN A 133 -11.86 8.60 6.15
C ASN A 133 -12.67 7.70 7.13
N GLY A 134 -13.63 6.92 6.63
CA GLY A 134 -14.48 6.01 7.41
C GLY A 134 -13.82 4.68 7.78
N MET A 135 -12.59 4.72 8.31
CA MET A 135 -11.73 3.56 8.61
C MET A 135 -12.40 2.46 9.44
N ALA A 136 -13.29 2.85 10.36
CA ALA A 136 -14.04 1.91 11.19
C ALA A 136 -14.99 1.00 10.40
N ASN A 137 -15.32 1.38 9.17
CA ASN A 137 -16.23 0.64 8.30
C ASN A 137 -15.50 -0.20 7.24
N TRP A 138 -14.16 -0.20 7.24
CA TRP A 138 -13.39 -0.97 6.26
C TRP A 138 -13.48 -2.46 6.61
N SER A 139 -13.94 -3.26 5.67
CA SER A 139 -13.99 -4.70 5.78
C SER A 139 -12.63 -5.36 5.56
N VAL A 140 -11.74 -4.67 4.84
CA VAL A 140 -10.40 -5.15 4.44
C VAL A 140 -10.44 -6.51 3.75
N GLN A 141 -11.56 -6.81 3.09
CA GLN A 141 -11.73 -8.00 2.26
C GLN A 141 -11.00 -7.82 0.94
N GLU A 142 -10.36 -8.88 0.45
CA GLU A 142 -9.67 -8.84 -0.83
C GLU A 142 -10.70 -8.67 -1.97
N VAL A 143 -10.49 -7.66 -2.81
CA VAL A 143 -11.42 -7.31 -3.91
C VAL A 143 -11.11 -8.12 -5.16
N TYR A 144 -9.83 -8.36 -5.44
CA TYR A 144 -9.35 -9.06 -6.63
C TYR A 144 -8.28 -10.08 -6.26
N ALA A 145 -8.59 -11.38 -6.34
CA ALA A 145 -7.62 -12.44 -6.13
C ALA A 145 -6.72 -12.64 -7.36
N ALA A 146 -7.32 -12.66 -8.55
CA ALA A 146 -6.67 -12.96 -9.83
C ALA A 146 -6.99 -11.93 -10.93
N ASP A 147 -6.21 -11.97 -12.02
CA ASP A 147 -6.51 -11.19 -13.22
C ASP A 147 -7.75 -11.81 -13.86
N GLY A 148 -8.72 -10.98 -14.23
CA GLY A 148 -10.04 -11.39 -14.67
C GLY A 148 -11.12 -11.27 -13.59
N ASP A 149 -10.75 -11.14 -12.31
CA ASP A 149 -11.72 -10.92 -11.24
C ASP A 149 -12.38 -9.55 -11.39
N ALA A 150 -13.69 -9.52 -11.14
CA ALA A 150 -14.51 -8.33 -11.25
C ALA A 150 -15.33 -8.10 -9.98
N TRP A 151 -15.43 -6.84 -9.59
CA TRP A 151 -16.21 -6.38 -8.46
C TRP A 151 -17.36 -5.51 -8.97
N LYS A 152 -18.57 -5.77 -8.46
CA LYS A 152 -19.74 -4.94 -8.72
C LYS A 152 -19.67 -3.70 -7.86
N TRP A 153 -19.39 -2.56 -8.48
CA TRP A 153 -19.29 -1.30 -7.79
C TRP A 153 -20.68 -0.71 -7.59
N ASP A 154 -21.03 -0.38 -6.36
CA ASP A 154 -22.31 0.24 -5.99
C ASP A 154 -22.45 1.69 -6.48
N ARG A 155 -21.36 2.26 -7.00
CA ARG A 155 -21.22 3.64 -7.50
C ARG A 155 -21.14 4.68 -6.38
N GLU A 156 -20.94 4.25 -5.14
CA GLU A 156 -20.54 5.14 -4.04
C GLU A 156 -19.03 5.41 -4.11
N MET A 157 -18.58 6.47 -3.41
CA MET A 157 -17.15 6.75 -3.31
C MET A 157 -16.46 5.61 -2.55
N GLN A 158 -15.56 4.90 -3.23
CA GLN A 158 -14.80 3.81 -2.64
C GLN A 158 -13.30 4.06 -2.78
N HIS A 159 -12.54 4.04 -1.69
CA HIS A 159 -11.08 3.97 -1.74
C HIS A 159 -10.63 2.53 -1.56
N ASP A 160 -9.69 2.10 -2.39
CA ASP A 160 -9.14 0.75 -2.32
C ASP A 160 -7.81 0.79 -1.55
N LEU A 161 -7.56 -0.25 -0.75
CA LEU A 161 -6.31 -0.44 -0.02
C LEU A 161 -5.37 -1.35 -0.80
N PHE A 162 -4.38 -0.73 -1.46
CA PHE A 162 -3.33 -1.42 -2.20
C PHE A 162 -2.21 -1.83 -1.26
N VAL A 163 -1.81 -3.10 -1.29
CA VAL A 163 -0.80 -3.66 -0.39
C VAL A 163 0.24 -4.46 -1.17
N ALA A 164 1.51 -4.20 -0.88
CA ALA A 164 2.67 -4.87 -1.45
C ALA A 164 3.57 -5.43 -0.34
N ASP A 165 4.14 -6.61 -0.55
CA ASP A 165 4.99 -7.29 0.45
C ASP A 165 6.49 -6.98 0.32
N LEU A 166 6.94 -6.52 -0.84
CA LEU A 166 8.35 -6.20 -1.11
C LEU A 166 8.55 -4.76 -1.60
N PRO A 167 9.76 -4.19 -1.47
CA PRO A 167 10.08 -2.91 -2.10
C PRO A 167 10.04 -3.01 -3.63
N GLY A 168 9.55 -1.97 -4.30
CA GLY A 168 9.66 -1.84 -5.75
C GLY A 168 8.64 -0.91 -6.40
N ARG A 169 8.43 -1.15 -7.69
CA ARG A 169 7.44 -0.46 -8.53
C ARG A 169 6.31 -1.41 -8.83
N TYR A 170 5.09 -0.91 -8.69
CA TYR A 170 3.87 -1.69 -8.89
C TYR A 170 2.94 -0.95 -9.84
N SER A 171 2.12 -1.70 -10.56
CA SER A 171 0.98 -1.13 -11.27
C SER A 171 -0.16 -2.12 -11.39
N MET A 172 -1.39 -1.63 -11.44
CA MET A 172 -2.57 -2.45 -11.70
C MET A 172 -3.44 -1.77 -12.75
N THR A 173 -3.83 -2.53 -13.77
CA THR A 173 -4.72 -2.08 -14.84
C THR A 173 -6.11 -2.61 -14.57
N PHE A 174 -7.09 -1.73 -14.66
CA PHE A 174 -8.50 -2.03 -14.48
C PHE A 174 -9.26 -1.75 -15.77
N GLU A 175 -10.33 -2.50 -15.98
CA GLU A 175 -11.37 -2.24 -16.97
C GLU A 175 -12.67 -1.94 -16.24
N VAL A 176 -13.30 -0.82 -16.58
CA VAL A 176 -14.61 -0.42 -16.08
C VAL A 176 -15.60 -0.60 -17.22
N TYR A 177 -16.67 -1.36 -16.98
CA TYR A 177 -17.65 -1.72 -18.00
C TYR A 177 -19.05 -1.84 -17.41
N LEU A 178 -20.07 -1.80 -18.29
CA LEU A 178 -21.42 -2.21 -17.93
C LEU A 178 -21.60 -3.71 -18.14
N GLY A 179 -22.00 -4.39 -17.07
CA GLY A 179 -22.30 -5.81 -17.07
C GLY A 179 -23.74 -6.08 -16.63
N ASP A 180 -24.24 -7.28 -16.92
CA ASP A 180 -25.48 -7.77 -16.34
C ASP A 180 -25.44 -7.66 -14.80
N ALA A 181 -26.50 -7.11 -14.21
CA ALA A 181 -26.51 -6.75 -12.79
C ALA A 181 -26.41 -7.94 -11.83
N THR A 182 -26.67 -9.16 -12.33
CA THR A 182 -26.64 -10.39 -11.55
C THR A 182 -25.37 -11.20 -11.79
N THR A 183 -24.94 -11.31 -13.05
CA THR A 183 -23.87 -12.21 -13.49
C THR A 183 -22.55 -11.51 -13.76
N GLY A 184 -22.55 -10.20 -13.97
CA GLY A 184 -21.38 -9.42 -14.36
C GLY A 184 -20.89 -9.67 -15.78
N ALA A 185 -21.65 -10.42 -16.59
CA ALA A 185 -21.35 -10.63 -18.00
C ALA A 185 -21.37 -9.28 -18.75
N PRO A 186 -20.31 -8.90 -19.48
CA PRO A 186 -20.27 -7.63 -20.21
C PRO A 186 -21.42 -7.52 -21.21
N LEU A 187 -22.05 -6.34 -21.27
CA LEU A 187 -23.12 -6.05 -22.22
C LEU A 187 -22.53 -5.57 -23.54
N SER A 188 -22.68 -6.36 -24.61
CA SER A 188 -22.00 -6.14 -25.90
C SER A 188 -22.34 -4.83 -26.62
N GLN A 189 -23.47 -4.21 -26.27
CA GLN A 189 -23.88 -2.92 -26.83
C GLN A 189 -23.24 -1.71 -26.14
N TYR A 190 -22.50 -1.92 -25.05
CA TYR A 190 -21.78 -0.87 -24.33
C TYR A 190 -20.27 -1.02 -24.46
N GLY A 191 -19.57 0.11 -24.56
CA GLY A 191 -18.11 0.15 -24.48
C GLY A 191 -17.59 0.06 -23.05
N SER A 192 -16.30 -0.27 -22.91
CA SER A 192 -15.55 -0.26 -21.65
C SER A 192 -14.44 0.79 -21.68
N ALA A 193 -13.94 1.19 -20.52
CA ALA A 193 -12.75 2.03 -20.39
C ALA A 193 -11.69 1.34 -19.53
N THR A 194 -10.42 1.65 -19.75
CA THR A 194 -9.31 1.12 -18.95
C THR A 194 -8.52 2.23 -18.27
N THR A 195 -7.99 1.93 -17.09
CA THR A 195 -7.08 2.82 -16.36
C THR A 195 -5.97 2.03 -15.70
N THR A 196 -4.79 2.63 -15.53
CA THR A 196 -3.66 2.00 -14.84
C THR A 196 -3.23 2.86 -13.66
N LEU A 197 -3.33 2.29 -12.46
CA LEU A 197 -2.81 2.88 -11.24
C LEU A 197 -1.37 2.41 -11.03
N ARG A 198 -0.47 3.29 -10.57
CA ARG A 198 0.94 2.98 -10.35
C ARG A 198 1.37 3.40 -8.96
N PHE A 199 2.28 2.62 -8.40
CA PHE A 199 2.74 2.78 -7.03
C PHE A 199 4.25 2.57 -6.96
N THR A 200 4.89 3.23 -6.01
CA THR A 200 6.29 3.01 -5.65
C THR A 200 6.41 2.88 -4.15
N THR A 201 7.18 1.91 -3.68
CA THR A 201 7.52 1.86 -2.24
C THR A 201 8.61 2.88 -1.94
N PRO A 202 8.72 3.37 -0.69
CA PRO A 202 9.84 4.19 -0.27
C PRO A 202 11.14 3.40 -0.44
N VAL A 203 12.20 4.07 -0.88
CA VAL A 203 13.54 3.48 -0.87
C VAL A 203 14.01 3.50 0.59
N PRO A 204 14.50 2.38 1.15
CA PRO A 204 15.08 2.40 2.47
C PRO A 204 16.22 3.43 2.51
N GLU A 205 16.13 4.42 3.40
CA GLU A 205 17.22 5.37 3.61
C GLU A 205 18.48 4.57 3.98
N PRO A 206 19.62 4.75 3.28
CA PRO A 206 20.83 3.93 3.48
C PRO A 206 21.51 4.13 4.85
N THR A 207 20.90 4.87 5.77
CA THR A 207 21.56 5.47 6.92
C THR A 207 21.63 4.60 8.18
N THR A 208 20.75 3.62 8.38
CA THR A 208 20.79 2.77 9.60
C THR A 208 21.82 1.65 9.53
N SER A 209 22.01 1.02 8.37
CA SER A 209 22.98 -0.06 8.20
C SER A 209 24.43 0.44 8.23
N LEU A 210 24.69 1.62 7.65
CA LEU A 210 26.03 2.22 7.64
C LEU A 210 26.46 2.76 9.00
N LEU A 211 25.54 3.35 9.77
CA LEU A 211 25.84 3.80 11.13
C LEU A 211 26.14 2.62 12.06
N ALA A 212 25.37 1.52 11.97
CA ALA A 212 25.63 0.31 12.75
C ALA A 212 27.02 -0.30 12.43
N LEU A 213 27.37 -0.39 11.15
CA LEU A 213 28.68 -0.87 10.69
C LEU A 213 29.83 0.06 11.13
N ALA A 214 29.63 1.38 11.08
CA ALA A 214 30.62 2.35 11.54
C ALA A 214 30.87 2.26 13.05
N THR A 215 29.82 2.04 13.87
CA THR A 215 29.99 1.81 15.33
C THR A 215 30.77 0.54 15.64
N VAL A 216 30.52 -0.56 14.92
CA VAL A 216 31.27 -1.81 15.10
C VAL A 216 32.74 -1.65 14.68
N ALA A 217 33.00 -0.97 13.56
CA ALA A 217 34.36 -0.70 13.11
C ALA A 217 35.14 0.22 14.08
N GLY A 218 34.49 1.26 14.64
CA GLY A 218 35.10 2.15 15.64
C GLY A 218 35.45 1.46 16.97
N LEU A 219 34.60 0.54 17.43
CA LEU A 219 34.86 -0.28 18.62
C LEU A 219 36.02 -1.26 18.44
N LEU A 220 36.21 -1.80 17.23
CA LEU A 220 37.33 -2.68 16.91
C LEU A 220 38.65 -1.91 16.72
N GLY A 221 38.60 -0.70 16.16
CA GLY A 221 39.78 0.17 15.97
C GLY A 221 40.37 0.69 17.28
N SER A 222 39.52 1.11 18.23
CA SER A 222 39.94 1.66 19.53
C SER A 222 40.63 0.63 20.45
N ARG A 223 40.34 -0.67 20.30
CA ARG A 223 41.02 -1.74 21.07
C ARG A 223 42.46 -2.00 20.65
N ARG A 224 42.90 -1.55 19.47
CA ARG A 224 44.29 -1.71 19.00
C ARG A 224 45.24 -0.60 19.43
N GLY A 225 44.74 0.54 19.91
CA GLY A 225 45.56 1.72 20.24
C GLY A 225 46.25 1.71 21.62
N ASN A 226 45.80 0.88 22.56
CA ASN A 226 46.26 0.93 23.97
C ASN A 226 47.38 -0.05 24.34
N ARG A 227 48.23 -0.44 23.37
CA ARG A 227 49.48 -1.18 23.64
C ARG A 227 50.68 -0.32 23.27
N ARG A 228 51.04 0.61 24.15
CA ARG A 228 52.37 1.23 24.21
C ARG A 228 52.78 1.37 25.65
#